data_AF-A0A1R4JF33-F1
#
_entry.id   AF-A0A1R4JF33-F1
#
_cell.length_a   1.000
_cell.length_b   1.000
_cell.length_c   1.000
_cell.angle_alpha   90.00
_cell.angle_beta   90.00
_cell.angle_gamma   90.00
#
_symmetry.space_group_name_H-M   'P 1'
#
loop_
_entity.id
_entity.type
_entity.pdbx_description
1 polymer ?
#
loop_
_entity_poly.entity_id
_entity_poly.type
_entity_poly.pdbx_seq_one_letter_code
_entity_poly.pdbx_strand_id
1 'polypeptide(L)'
;MKNYKTRTIFLLCFLCSIQLPAQIKDSTSFFYKIMPSNVKIQYAGNIGMFSAGIGYQTKNKKWKADLFYGVVPSKYADSPIHSVTLKGKYATLYRKYEKQNIAVNWLNVGMFYNYSFGDKYFLSLPHHYDNGYYYFPTALNVSIFIGSEARINNWGIYYELGATDKRVINYVKNASAVDFSEMWNLGIGIVYHLK
;
A
#
# COMPACT_ATOMS: atom_id res chain seq x y z
N MET A 1 14.86 17.07 -27.15
CA MET A 1 13.44 16.89 -26.73
C MET A 1 13.13 15.41 -26.60
N LYS A 2 13.10 14.89 -25.37
CA LYS A 2 12.97 13.45 -25.06
C LYS A 2 11.49 13.04 -25.07
N ASN A 3 11.19 11.91 -25.72
CA ASN A 3 9.85 11.36 -25.94
C ASN A 3 9.06 11.11 -24.63
N TYR A 4 8.18 12.03 -24.25
CA TYR A 4 7.21 11.84 -23.17
C TYR A 4 5.92 11.14 -23.61
N LYS A 5 5.65 11.02 -24.92
CA LYS A 5 4.39 10.46 -25.45
C LYS A 5 4.17 8.98 -25.16
N THR A 6 5.24 8.18 -25.07
CA THR A 6 5.10 6.71 -24.94
C THR A 6 4.77 6.25 -23.52
N ARG A 7 5.05 7.08 -22.49
CA ARG A 7 4.78 6.72 -21.08
C ARG A 7 3.34 7.01 -20.64
N THR A 8 2.66 7.96 -21.28
CA THR A 8 1.25 8.28 -20.98
C THR A 8 0.30 7.22 -21.52
N ILE A 9 0.69 6.48 -22.56
CA ILE A 9 -0.14 5.43 -23.19
C ILE A 9 -0.28 4.20 -22.27
N PHE A 10 0.74 3.84 -21.49
CA PHE A 10 0.63 2.74 -20.53
C PHE A 10 -0.30 3.06 -19.35
N LEU A 11 -0.37 4.32 -18.92
CA LEU A 11 -1.30 4.74 -17.85
C LEU A 11 -2.76 4.80 -18.34
N LEU A 12 -2.97 5.14 -19.62
CA LEU A 12 -4.31 5.10 -20.25
C LEU A 12 -4.79 3.66 -20.48
N CYS A 13 -3.90 2.73 -20.86
CA CYS A 13 -4.27 1.32 -21.02
C CYS A 13 -4.65 0.64 -19.69
N PHE A 14 -4.13 1.11 -18.55
CA PHE A 14 -4.52 0.61 -17.23
C PHE A 14 -5.88 1.17 -16.76
N LEU A 15 -6.28 2.35 -17.25
CA LEU A 15 -7.60 2.94 -16.97
C LEU A 15 -8.69 2.42 -17.93
N CYS A 16 -8.33 1.97 -19.13
CA CYS A 16 -9.29 1.49 -20.13
C CYS A 16 -9.74 0.03 -19.94
N SER A 17 -9.07 -0.76 -19.10
CA SER A 17 -9.46 -2.13 -18.75
C SER A 17 -10.58 -2.21 -17.68
N ILE A 18 -11.14 -1.06 -17.27
CA ILE A 18 -12.21 -0.98 -16.26
C ILE A 18 -13.61 -1.15 -16.88
N GLN A 19 -13.75 -1.22 -18.21
CA GLN A 19 -15.04 -1.45 -18.87
C GLN A 19 -15.18 -2.88 -19.41
N LEU A 20 -15.37 -3.84 -18.50
CA LEU A 20 -16.00 -5.12 -18.84
C LEU A 20 -17.40 -5.15 -18.21
N PRO A 21 -18.47 -5.28 -19.01
CA PRO A 21 -19.79 -5.61 -18.48
C PRO A 21 -19.68 -6.92 -17.70
N ALA A 22 -19.77 -6.82 -16.36
CA ALA A 22 -19.63 -7.95 -15.45
C ALA A 22 -20.87 -8.86 -15.51
N GLN A 23 -20.96 -9.70 -16.53
CA GLN A 23 -21.89 -10.83 -16.60
C GLN A 23 -21.16 -12.13 -16.97
N ILE A 24 -20.24 -12.58 -16.11
CA ILE A 24 -19.86 -14.00 -16.07
C ILE A 24 -19.84 -14.40 -14.59
N LYS A 25 -20.99 -14.89 -14.12
CA LYS A 25 -21.22 -15.30 -12.73
C LYS A 25 -20.95 -16.81 -12.56
N ASP A 26 -19.97 -17.36 -13.28
CA ASP A 26 -19.54 -18.76 -13.12
C ASP A 26 -18.53 -18.87 -11.97
N SER A 27 -19.07 -19.15 -10.80
CA SER A 27 -18.34 -19.35 -9.54
C SER A 27 -17.34 -20.51 -9.57
N THR A 28 -17.33 -21.34 -10.62
CA THR A 28 -16.49 -22.53 -10.80
C THR A 28 -15.23 -22.28 -11.62
N SER A 29 -15.10 -21.13 -12.28
CA SER A 29 -13.91 -20.84 -13.10
C SER A 29 -12.68 -20.56 -12.23
N PHE A 30 -11.52 -21.10 -12.63
CA PHE A 30 -10.23 -20.83 -12.00
C PHE A 30 -9.95 -19.31 -11.88
N PHE A 31 -10.34 -18.56 -12.92
CA PHE A 31 -10.23 -17.10 -12.98
C PHE A 31 -11.01 -16.38 -11.86
N TYR A 32 -12.21 -16.86 -11.51
CA TYR A 32 -12.97 -16.29 -10.40
C TYR A 32 -12.27 -16.50 -9.04
N LYS A 33 -11.56 -17.63 -8.87
CA LYS A 33 -10.83 -17.96 -7.64
C LYS A 33 -9.60 -17.09 -7.43
N ILE A 34 -8.89 -16.74 -8.50
CA ILE A 34 -7.70 -15.86 -8.45
C ILE A 34 -8.03 -14.36 -8.48
N MET A 35 -9.26 -14.00 -8.86
CA MET A 35 -9.69 -12.60 -8.93
C MET A 35 -9.57 -11.92 -7.56
N PRO A 36 -8.97 -10.72 -7.49
CA PRO A 36 -8.83 -9.97 -6.24
C PRO A 36 -10.20 -9.66 -5.63
N SER A 37 -10.21 -9.46 -4.32
CA SER A 37 -11.41 -9.07 -3.59
C SER A 37 -11.72 -7.59 -3.73
N ASN A 38 -10.68 -6.77 -3.93
CA ASN A 38 -10.81 -5.33 -4.10
C ASN A 38 -9.60 -4.74 -4.84
N VAL A 39 -9.77 -3.53 -5.32
CA VAL A 39 -8.72 -2.66 -5.88
C VAL A 39 -8.64 -1.39 -5.05
N LYS A 40 -7.44 -0.83 -4.91
CA LYS A 40 -7.18 0.30 -4.02
C LYS A 40 -6.28 1.32 -4.68
N ILE A 41 -6.51 2.56 -4.29
CA ILE A 41 -5.56 3.65 -4.48
C ILE A 41 -5.25 4.26 -3.10
N GLN A 42 -3.99 4.59 -2.86
CA GLN A 42 -3.50 5.20 -1.64
C GLN A 42 -2.60 6.38 -1.97
N TYR A 43 -2.77 7.44 -1.19
CA TYR A 43 -1.88 8.57 -1.13
C TYR A 43 -1.05 8.48 0.15
N ALA A 44 0.26 8.69 0.03
CA ALA A 44 1.23 8.66 1.14
C ALA A 44 1.24 7.34 1.94
N GLY A 45 1.49 7.38 3.25
CA GLY A 45 1.61 6.18 4.10
C GLY A 45 2.92 5.40 3.95
N ASN A 46 3.99 6.08 3.51
CA ASN A 46 5.34 5.51 3.34
C ASN A 46 5.42 4.33 2.35
N ILE A 47 4.57 4.34 1.31
CA ILE A 47 4.54 3.33 0.24
C ILE A 47 4.59 3.95 -1.17
N GLY A 48 5.09 5.18 -1.27
CA GLY A 48 4.98 6.05 -2.44
C GLY A 48 4.13 7.30 -2.17
N MET A 49 4.17 8.25 -3.09
CA MET A 49 3.26 9.41 -3.05
C MET A 49 1.88 8.99 -3.56
N PHE A 50 1.86 8.28 -4.68
CA PHE A 50 0.66 7.67 -5.25
C PHE A 50 0.88 6.18 -5.42
N SER A 51 -0.05 5.38 -4.91
CA SER A 51 0.07 3.93 -4.96
C SER A 51 -1.25 3.31 -5.37
N ALA A 52 -1.20 2.31 -6.25
CA ALA A 52 -2.35 1.53 -6.69
C ALA A 52 -2.09 0.05 -6.39
N GLY A 53 -3.14 -0.69 -6.03
CA GLY A 53 -2.97 -2.05 -5.57
C GLY A 53 -4.21 -2.92 -5.66
N ILE A 54 -4.00 -4.20 -5.46
CA ILE A 54 -5.04 -5.23 -5.38
C ILE A 54 -5.02 -5.84 -3.98
N GLY A 55 -6.19 -6.24 -3.49
CA GLY A 55 -6.33 -6.85 -2.19
C GLY A 55 -7.12 -8.14 -2.21
N TYR A 56 -6.72 -9.05 -1.32
CA TYR A 56 -7.38 -10.31 -1.04
C TYR A 56 -7.86 -10.31 0.40
N GLN A 57 -9.06 -10.84 0.63
CA GLN A 57 -9.61 -11.01 1.97
C GLN A 57 -10.05 -12.45 2.19
N THR A 58 -9.90 -12.94 3.42
CA THR A 58 -10.43 -14.23 3.81
C THR A 58 -11.96 -14.20 3.88
N LYS A 59 -12.60 -15.38 3.78
CA LYS A 59 -14.07 -15.50 3.84
C LYS A 59 -14.68 -14.89 5.11
N ASN A 60 -13.97 -14.97 6.24
CA ASN A 60 -14.38 -14.39 7.52
C ASN A 60 -14.09 -12.88 7.64
N LYS A 61 -13.56 -12.24 6.59
CA LYS A 61 -13.24 -10.79 6.50
C LYS A 61 -12.22 -10.28 7.51
N LYS A 62 -11.58 -11.16 8.28
CA LYS A 62 -10.62 -10.79 9.31
C LYS A 62 -9.24 -10.53 8.73
N TRP A 63 -8.71 -11.45 7.92
CA TRP A 63 -7.39 -11.30 7.32
C TRP A 63 -7.49 -10.68 5.94
N LYS A 64 -6.65 -9.67 5.70
CA LYS A 64 -6.53 -8.99 4.43
C LYS A 64 -5.06 -8.91 4.03
N ALA A 65 -4.77 -9.20 2.77
CA ALA A 65 -3.45 -9.06 2.17
C ALA A 65 -3.58 -8.14 0.96
N ASP A 66 -2.77 -7.08 0.91
CA ASP A 66 -2.77 -6.12 -0.18
C ASP A 66 -1.40 -6.06 -0.85
N LEU A 67 -1.38 -5.99 -2.18
CA LEU A 67 -0.17 -5.73 -2.97
C LEU A 67 -0.33 -4.39 -3.67
N PHE A 68 0.60 -3.47 -3.43
CA PHE A 68 0.62 -2.13 -4.01
C PHE A 68 1.86 -1.91 -4.88
N TYR A 69 1.68 -1.09 -5.90
CA TYR A 69 2.73 -0.44 -6.64
C TYR A 69 2.65 1.06 -6.39
N GLY A 70 3.74 1.66 -5.90
CA GLY A 70 3.85 3.06 -5.52
C GLY A 70 4.82 3.83 -6.41
N VAL A 71 4.54 5.11 -6.60
CA VAL A 71 5.37 6.04 -7.36
C VAL A 71 5.54 7.35 -6.59
N VAL A 72 6.78 7.84 -6.52
CA VAL A 72 7.12 9.22 -6.13
C VAL A 72 7.60 9.93 -7.40
N PRO A 73 6.86 10.93 -7.91
CA PRO A 73 7.26 11.69 -9.09
C PRO A 73 8.59 12.45 -8.87
N SER A 74 9.37 12.64 -9.94
CA SER A 74 10.64 13.38 -9.92
C SER A 74 10.52 14.87 -9.54
N LYS A 75 9.29 15.40 -9.40
CA LYS A 75 9.08 16.72 -8.82
C LYS A 75 9.49 16.78 -7.34
N TYR A 76 9.43 15.64 -6.65
CA TYR A 76 9.68 15.50 -5.21
C TYR A 76 10.87 14.60 -4.88
N ALA A 77 11.63 14.18 -5.89
CA ALA A 77 12.81 13.33 -5.76
C ALA A 77 13.75 13.56 -6.95
N ASP A 78 15.05 13.37 -6.76
CA ASP A 78 16.07 13.52 -7.84
C ASP A 78 15.73 12.69 -9.09
N SER A 79 15.09 11.54 -8.89
CA SER A 79 14.58 10.65 -9.93
C SER A 79 13.24 10.04 -9.49
N PRO A 80 12.36 9.61 -10.41
CA PRO A 80 11.15 8.89 -10.05
C PRO A 80 11.49 7.65 -9.22
N ILE A 81 10.88 7.52 -8.05
CA ILE A 81 11.06 6.35 -7.19
C ILE A 81 9.84 5.47 -7.39
N HIS A 82 10.09 4.23 -7.78
CA HIS A 82 9.06 3.21 -7.90
C HIS A 82 9.19 2.28 -6.70
N SER A 83 8.09 1.73 -6.20
CA SER A 83 8.14 0.77 -5.10
C SER A 83 7.03 -0.28 -5.20
N VAL A 84 7.27 -1.46 -4.64
CA VAL A 84 6.25 -2.48 -4.42
C VAL A 84 6.06 -2.68 -2.92
N THR A 85 4.82 -2.75 -2.47
CA THR A 85 4.49 -2.98 -1.06
C THR A 85 3.59 -4.18 -0.90
N LEU A 86 3.96 -5.09 -0.01
CA LEU A 86 3.10 -6.13 0.50
C LEU A 86 2.59 -5.74 1.89
N LYS A 87 1.26 -5.63 2.06
CA LYS A 87 0.61 -5.34 3.34
C LYS A 87 -0.15 -6.56 3.83
N GLY A 88 0.01 -6.89 5.11
CA GLY A 88 -0.84 -7.82 5.83
C GLY A 88 -1.57 -7.08 6.94
N LYS A 89 -2.90 -7.23 7.04
CA LYS A 89 -3.68 -6.63 8.14
C LYS A 89 -4.79 -7.54 8.62
N TYR A 90 -5.11 -7.34 9.90
CA TYR A 90 -6.16 -8.03 10.61
C TYR A 90 -7.23 -7.02 11.06
N ALA A 91 -8.46 -7.20 10.60
CA ALA A 91 -9.61 -6.44 11.03
C ALA A 91 -10.11 -6.98 12.38
N THR A 92 -9.86 -6.25 13.46
CA THR A 92 -10.25 -6.63 14.82
C THR A 92 -11.70 -6.28 15.11
N LEU A 93 -12.18 -5.14 14.59
CA LEU A 93 -13.51 -4.60 14.87
C LEU A 93 -14.27 -4.32 13.57
N TYR A 94 -14.86 -5.37 13.00
CA TYR A 94 -15.72 -5.27 11.81
C TYR A 94 -17.20 -5.27 12.19
N ARG A 95 -17.96 -4.33 11.63
CA ARG A 95 -19.42 -4.27 11.76
C ARG A 95 -20.07 -4.01 10.40
N LYS A 96 -21.10 -4.78 10.08
CA LYS A 96 -21.93 -4.60 8.87
C LYS A 96 -23.34 -4.18 9.27
N TYR A 97 -23.85 -3.15 8.62
CA TYR A 97 -25.21 -2.65 8.76
C TYR A 97 -25.97 -2.97 7.48
N GLU A 98 -26.64 -4.13 7.48
CA GLU A 98 -27.18 -4.72 6.25
C GLU A 98 -28.28 -3.87 5.61
N LYS A 99 -29.15 -3.26 6.44
CA LYS A 99 -30.24 -2.40 5.98
C LYS A 99 -29.76 -1.17 5.20
N GLN A 100 -28.57 -0.67 5.52
CA GLN A 100 -28.00 0.54 4.92
C GLN A 100 -26.93 0.23 3.86
N ASN A 101 -26.60 -1.05 3.65
CA ASN A 101 -25.46 -1.50 2.84
C ASN A 101 -24.13 -0.82 3.24
N ILE A 102 -23.97 -0.57 4.54
CA ILE A 102 -22.77 0.04 5.13
C ILE A 102 -21.97 -1.05 5.83
N ALA A 103 -20.65 -1.01 5.68
CA ALA A 103 -19.74 -1.82 6.46
C ALA A 103 -18.59 -0.96 6.99
N VAL A 104 -18.23 -1.13 8.26
CA VAL A 104 -17.17 -0.36 8.90
C VAL A 104 -16.21 -1.33 9.57
N ASN A 105 -14.93 -1.22 9.22
CA ASN A 105 -13.82 -1.75 9.99
C ASN A 105 -13.30 -0.61 10.87
N TRP A 106 -13.71 -0.60 12.13
CA TRP A 106 -13.33 0.41 13.11
C TRP A 106 -11.86 0.35 13.47
N LEU A 107 -11.27 -0.84 13.39
CA LEU A 107 -9.86 -1.03 13.66
C LEU A 107 -9.31 -2.17 12.81
N ASN A 108 -8.27 -1.85 12.05
CA ASN A 108 -7.39 -2.77 11.39
C ASN A 108 -6.00 -2.55 11.97
N VAL A 109 -5.33 -3.63 12.33
CA VAL A 109 -3.93 -3.62 12.74
C VAL A 109 -3.15 -4.38 11.69
N GLY A 110 -2.04 -3.84 11.24
CA GLY A 110 -1.28 -4.45 10.17
C GLY A 110 0.18 -4.08 10.17
N MET A 111 0.87 -4.72 9.24
CA MET A 111 2.24 -4.42 8.92
C MET A 111 2.44 -4.47 7.41
N PHE A 112 3.49 -3.83 6.94
CA PHE A 112 3.86 -3.92 5.54
C PHE A 112 5.36 -3.97 5.34
N TYR A 113 5.71 -4.53 4.18
CA TYR A 113 7.05 -4.55 3.62
C TYR A 113 7.00 -3.72 2.34
N ASN A 114 7.76 -2.64 2.29
CA ASN A 114 7.92 -1.82 1.08
C ASN A 114 9.32 -2.01 0.52
N TYR A 115 9.39 -2.34 -0.76
CA TYR A 115 10.61 -2.44 -1.54
C TYR A 115 10.67 -1.29 -2.55
N SER A 116 11.66 -0.41 -2.44
CA SER A 116 11.87 0.69 -3.38
C SER A 116 12.91 0.31 -4.45
N PHE A 117 12.56 0.50 -5.72
CA PHE A 117 13.41 0.24 -6.88
C PHE A 117 14.31 1.45 -7.17
N GLY A 118 15.57 1.16 -7.51
CA GLY A 118 16.50 2.13 -8.10
C GLY A 118 17.95 1.78 -7.78
N ASP A 119 18.89 2.23 -8.62
CA ASP A 119 20.33 1.95 -8.48
C ASP A 119 20.97 2.56 -7.23
N LYS A 120 20.22 3.41 -6.50
CA LYS A 120 20.60 3.98 -5.20
C LYS A 120 20.04 3.20 -4.00
N TYR A 121 19.19 2.19 -4.24
CA TYR A 121 18.51 1.39 -3.21
C TYR A 121 19.03 -0.04 -3.27
N PHE A 122 20.00 -0.35 -2.42
CA PHE A 122 20.70 -1.63 -2.44
C PHE A 122 20.05 -2.66 -1.50
N LEU A 123 19.83 -3.88 -2.01
CA LEU A 123 19.51 -5.08 -1.20
C LEU A 123 20.73 -5.61 -0.45
N SER A 124 21.93 -5.33 -0.97
CA SER A 124 23.24 -5.62 -0.40
C SER A 124 24.15 -4.42 -0.66
N LEU A 125 24.74 -3.84 0.38
CA LEU A 125 25.60 -2.65 0.30
C LEU A 125 26.71 -2.83 -0.75
N PRO A 126 26.95 -1.85 -1.64
CA PRO A 126 28.14 -1.85 -2.50
C PRO A 126 29.41 -1.81 -1.66
N HIS A 127 30.49 -2.38 -2.19
CA HIS A 127 31.81 -2.55 -1.55
C HIS A 127 32.53 -1.25 -1.11
N HIS A 128 31.92 -0.08 -1.35
CA HIS A 128 32.45 1.24 -0.99
C HIS A 128 31.95 1.78 0.36
N TYR A 129 31.06 1.06 1.05
CA TYR A 129 30.62 1.40 2.40
C TYR A 129 31.19 0.40 3.41
N ASP A 130 31.79 0.90 4.49
CA ASP A 130 32.36 0.07 5.55
C ASP A 130 31.33 -0.95 6.10
N ASN A 131 31.80 -2.17 6.35
CA ASN A 131 31.01 -3.22 6.98
C ASN A 131 30.45 -2.71 8.33
N GLY A 132 29.13 -2.52 8.39
CA GLY A 132 28.42 -2.07 9.60
C GLY A 132 27.86 -0.65 9.56
N TYR A 133 27.98 0.09 8.45
CA TYR A 133 27.46 1.48 8.36
C TYR A 133 25.91 1.56 8.28
N TYR A 134 25.25 0.54 7.71
CA TYR A 134 23.79 0.39 7.73
C TYR A 134 23.41 -0.98 8.30
N TYR A 135 22.68 -1.00 9.41
CA TYR A 135 22.21 -2.24 10.06
C TYR A 135 21.08 -2.97 9.30
N PHE A 136 20.47 -2.33 8.28
CA PHE A 136 19.35 -2.86 7.52
C PHE A 136 19.46 -2.52 6.02
N PRO A 137 18.88 -3.33 5.11
CA PRO A 137 18.85 -3.03 3.69
C PRO A 137 18.11 -1.70 3.42
N THR A 138 18.77 -0.74 2.76
CA THR A 138 18.18 0.58 2.47
C THR A 138 16.92 0.48 1.61
N ALA A 139 16.85 -0.54 0.75
CA ALA A 139 15.75 -0.78 -0.17
C ALA A 139 14.47 -1.34 0.47
N LEU A 140 14.56 -1.93 1.66
CA LEU A 140 13.43 -2.57 2.35
C LEU A 140 13.02 -1.75 3.57
N ASN A 141 11.75 -1.41 3.67
CA ASN A 141 11.17 -0.73 4.83
C ASN A 141 10.07 -1.61 5.42
N VAL A 142 10.17 -1.89 6.72
CA VAL A 142 9.12 -2.57 7.47
C VAL A 142 8.38 -1.55 8.31
N SER A 143 7.05 -1.60 8.30
CA SER A 143 6.23 -0.67 9.08
C SER A 143 5.07 -1.40 9.72
N ILE A 144 4.70 -0.95 10.92
CA ILE A 144 3.42 -1.30 11.56
C ILE A 144 2.45 -0.15 11.37
N PHE A 145 1.15 -0.46 11.30
CA PHE A 145 0.11 0.54 11.18
C PHE A 145 -1.21 0.11 11.81
N ILE A 146 -2.00 1.09 12.18
CA ILE A 146 -3.41 0.96 12.51
C ILE A 146 -4.24 1.74 11.50
N GLY A 147 -5.47 1.35 11.26
CA GLY A 147 -6.30 2.05 10.29
C GLY A 147 -7.76 1.64 10.34
N SER A 148 -8.59 2.46 9.72
CA SER A 148 -10.04 2.23 9.66
C SER A 148 -10.51 2.31 8.22
N GLU A 149 -11.57 1.57 7.92
CA GLU A 149 -12.19 1.54 6.59
C GLU A 149 -13.70 1.65 6.74
N ALA A 150 -14.30 2.63 6.08
CA ALA A 150 -15.75 2.76 5.97
C ALA A 150 -16.17 2.51 4.53
N ARG A 151 -17.16 1.65 4.33
CA ARG A 151 -17.65 1.19 3.04
C ARG A 151 -19.15 1.42 2.93
N ILE A 152 -19.58 1.95 1.80
CA ILE A 152 -20.98 2.09 1.37
C ILE A 152 -21.09 1.40 0.01
N ASN A 153 -21.98 0.42 -0.11
CA ASN A 153 -22.11 -0.42 -1.30
C ASN A 153 -20.77 -1.12 -1.62
N ASN A 154 -20.13 -0.80 -2.75
CA ASN A 154 -18.83 -1.35 -3.16
C ASN A 154 -17.68 -0.36 -2.95
N TRP A 155 -17.98 0.90 -2.66
CA TRP A 155 -16.99 1.95 -2.46
C TRP A 155 -16.63 2.07 -0.99
N GLY A 156 -15.36 2.28 -0.69
CA GLY A 156 -14.91 2.59 0.66
C GLY A 156 -13.79 3.60 0.66
N ILE A 157 -13.68 4.28 1.80
CA ILE A 157 -12.56 5.16 2.14
C ILE A 157 -11.85 4.56 3.34
N TYR A 158 -10.55 4.74 3.40
CA TYR A 158 -9.76 4.24 4.50
C TYR A 158 -8.58 5.16 4.80
N TYR A 159 -8.10 5.09 6.02
CA TYR A 159 -6.84 5.72 6.42
C TYR A 159 -5.99 4.71 7.17
N GLU A 160 -4.67 4.90 7.10
CA GLU A 160 -3.67 4.08 7.77
C GLU A 160 -2.67 5.02 8.44
N LEU A 161 -2.51 4.87 9.75
CA LEU A 161 -1.60 5.62 10.59
C LEU A 161 -0.52 4.64 11.07
N GLY A 162 0.71 4.85 10.62
CA GLY A 162 1.79 3.88 10.80
C GLY A 162 3.08 4.50 11.33
N ALA A 163 3.96 3.62 11.80
CA ALA A 163 5.31 3.95 12.20
C ALA A 163 6.27 2.94 11.56
N THR A 164 7.34 3.46 10.96
CA THR A 164 8.32 2.66 10.19
C THR A 164 9.52 2.30 11.05
N ASP A 165 10.08 1.11 10.83
CA ASP A 165 11.25 0.54 11.51
C ASP A 165 12.37 1.56 11.74
N LYS A 166 12.81 2.25 10.69
CA LYS A 166 13.89 3.24 10.73
C LYS A 166 13.56 4.41 11.67
N ARG A 167 12.31 4.85 11.74
CA ARG A 167 11.88 5.93 12.64
C ARG A 167 11.76 5.49 14.08
N VAL A 168 11.21 4.29 14.32
CA VAL A 168 11.13 3.71 15.67
C VAL A 168 12.53 3.48 16.25
N ILE A 169 13.46 2.93 15.45
CA ILE A 169 14.83 2.67 15.88
C ILE A 169 15.60 3.97 16.12
N ASN A 170 15.42 4.98 15.25
CA ASN A 170 16.05 6.29 15.47
C ASN A 170 15.53 6.98 16.73
N TYR A 171 14.23 6.90 17.03
CA TYR A 171 13.66 7.43 18.27
C TYR A 171 14.24 6.72 19.51
N VAL A 172 14.36 5.38 19.48
CA VAL A 172 14.91 4.61 20.61
C VAL A 172 16.40 4.88 20.82
N LYS A 173 17.18 5.04 19.75
CA LYS A 173 18.65 5.25 19.85
C LYS A 173 19.05 6.71 20.06
N ASN A 174 18.28 7.66 19.54
CA ASN A 174 18.54 9.11 19.59
C ASN A 174 17.27 9.88 19.96
N ALA A 175 16.70 9.59 21.14
CA ALA A 175 15.44 10.16 21.62
C ALA A 175 15.44 11.71 21.74
N SER A 176 16.62 12.34 21.80
CA SER A 176 16.78 13.79 21.86
C SER A 176 16.77 14.50 20.50
N ALA A 177 16.72 13.76 19.38
CA ALA A 177 16.82 14.32 18.02
C ALA A 177 15.56 14.15 17.16
N VAL A 178 14.56 13.39 17.62
CA VAL A 178 13.33 13.10 16.83
C VAL A 178 12.10 13.24 17.73
N ASP A 179 11.19 14.13 17.35
CA ASP A 179 9.93 14.32 18.07
C ASP A 179 8.95 13.15 17.84
N PHE A 180 8.17 12.82 18.87
CA PHE A 180 7.19 11.72 18.82
C PHE A 180 6.17 11.87 17.68
N SER A 181 5.84 13.11 17.30
CA SER A 181 4.93 13.43 16.19
C SER A 181 5.50 13.06 14.81
N GLU A 182 6.82 13.13 14.64
CA GLU A 182 7.51 12.83 13.37
C GLU A 182 7.64 11.33 13.08
N MET A 183 7.44 10.50 14.10
CA MET A 183 7.47 9.05 13.99
C MET A 183 6.32 8.52 13.11
N TRP A 184 5.20 9.23 13.11
CA TRP A 184 3.96 8.79 12.46
C TRP A 184 3.92 9.14 10.98
N ASN A 185 3.30 8.26 10.20
CA ASN A 185 2.94 8.49 8.82
C ASN A 185 1.44 8.26 8.65
N LEU A 186 0.83 9.06 7.77
CA LEU A 186 -0.57 8.93 7.41
C LEU A 186 -0.68 8.57 5.93
N GLY A 187 -1.45 7.52 5.65
CA GLY A 187 -1.90 7.15 4.32
C GLY A 187 -3.42 7.26 4.25
N ILE A 188 -3.94 7.81 3.16
CA ILE A 188 -5.38 7.91 2.91
C ILE A 188 -5.66 7.24 1.58
N GLY A 189 -6.73 6.46 1.48
CA GLY A 189 -7.04 5.73 0.27
C GLY A 189 -8.51 5.51 0.01
N ILE A 190 -8.79 5.11 -1.22
CA ILE A 190 -10.09 4.70 -1.72
C ILE A 190 -9.99 3.24 -2.12
N VAL A 191 -11.02 2.46 -1.80
CA VAL A 191 -11.13 1.05 -2.14
C VAL A 191 -12.42 0.79 -2.90
N TYR A 192 -12.32 0.01 -3.97
CA TYR A 192 -13.48 -0.55 -4.65
C TYR A 192 -13.49 -2.07 -4.48
N HIS A 193 -14.55 -2.58 -3.88
CA HIS A 193 -14.73 -4.00 -3.61
C HIS A 193 -15.40 -4.69 -4.79
N LEU A 194 -14.75 -5.74 -5.29
CA LEU A 194 -15.21 -6.55 -6.42
C LEU A 194 -16.09 -7.73 -5.95
N LYS A 195 -15.94 -8.14 -4.69
CA LYS A 195 -16.64 -9.25 -4.04
C LYS A 195 -17.29 -8.83 -2.71
#